data_AF-A0A7Y6UC16-F1
#
_entry.id   AF-A0A7Y6UC16-F1
#
_cell.length_a   1.000
_cell.length_b   1.000
_cell.length_c   1.000
_cell.angle_alpha   90.00
_cell.angle_beta   90.00
_cell.angle_gamma   90.00
#
_symmetry.space_group_name_H-M   'P 1'
#
loop_
_entity.id
_entity.type
_entity.pdbx_description
1 polymer ?
#
loop_
_entity_poly.entity_id
_entity_poly.type
_entity_poly.pdbx_seq_one_letter_code
_entity_poly.pdbx_strand_id
1 'polypeptide(L)'
;MWPFAKGEESAKSLIKERWTQERSEAGEKITFPRLSLNPNGETDHNYRPSTLWIRDASYLRLKNLEVGYTFTGGFVKRLNLNSVRLYFNGSNLFTWT
;
A
#
# COMPACT_ATOMS: atom_id res chain seq x y z
N MET A 1 -3.08 0.42 -16.79
CA MET A 1 -3.84 0.93 -15.64
C MET A 1 -3.49 0.05 -14.45
N TRP A 2 -2.73 0.55 -13.47
CA TRP A 2 -2.21 -0.27 -12.35
C TRP A 2 -2.92 0.16 -11.06
N PRO A 3 -4.01 -0.51 -10.67
CA PRO A 3 -4.84 -0.14 -9.53
C PRO A 3 -4.30 -0.64 -8.18
N PHE A 4 -3.05 -1.12 -8.13
CA PHE A 4 -2.53 -1.87 -6.99
C PHE A 4 -1.79 -1.01 -5.96
N ALA A 5 -2.23 0.24 -5.73
CA ALA A 5 -1.56 1.12 -4.76
C ALA A 5 -1.66 0.58 -3.32
N LYS A 6 -2.71 -0.18 -2.99
CA LYS A 6 -2.92 -0.75 -1.65
C LYS A 6 -3.01 -2.27 -1.59
N GLY A 7 -2.81 -3.00 -2.70
CA GLY A 7 -2.98 -4.47 -2.73
C GLY A 7 -4.42 -4.98 -2.44
N GLU A 8 -5.27 -4.15 -1.83
CA GLU A 8 -6.65 -4.41 -1.44
C GLU A 8 -7.67 -3.87 -2.44
N GLU A 9 -7.29 -2.88 -3.27
CA GLU A 9 -8.17 -2.31 -4.29
C GLU A 9 -8.03 -3.05 -5.62
N SER A 10 -9.08 -3.79 -5.99
CA SER A 10 -9.17 -4.40 -7.31
C SER A 10 -9.47 -3.35 -8.39
N ALA A 11 -8.96 -3.53 -9.61
CA ALA A 11 -9.38 -2.74 -10.79
C ALA A 11 -10.91 -2.63 -10.90
N LYS A 12 -11.61 -3.66 -10.42
CA LYS A 12 -13.06 -3.80 -10.46
C LYS A 12 -13.80 -2.83 -9.55
N SER A 13 -13.24 -2.41 -8.41
CA SER A 13 -13.90 -1.42 -7.54
C SER A 13 -13.86 -0.03 -8.17
N LEU A 14 -12.73 0.38 -8.73
CA LEU A 14 -12.59 1.68 -9.39
C LEU A 14 -13.49 1.80 -10.63
N ILE A 15 -13.66 0.72 -11.39
CA ILE A 15 -14.56 0.69 -12.56
C ILE A 15 -16.04 0.82 -12.16
N LYS A 16 -16.42 0.44 -10.93
CA LYS A 16 -17.80 0.61 -10.45
C LYS A 16 -18.14 2.08 -10.20
N GLU A 17 -17.16 2.89 -9.81
CA GLU A 17 -17.35 4.33 -9.53
C GLU A 17 -17.17 5.22 -10.77
N ARG A 18 -17.15 4.59 -11.96
CA ARG A 18 -17.01 5.32 -13.22
C ARG A 18 -18.22 6.18 -13.54
N TRP A 19 -18.00 7.14 -14.44
CA TRP A 19 -19.09 7.89 -15.06
C TRP A 19 -20.00 6.96 -15.88
N THR A 20 -21.30 7.02 -15.61
CA THR A 20 -22.39 6.56 -16.47
C THR A 20 -23.48 7.62 -16.46
N GLN A 21 -24.31 7.67 -17.51
CA GLN A 21 -25.41 8.62 -17.60
C GLN A 21 -26.37 8.48 -16.40
N GLU A 22 -26.78 7.26 -16.09
CA GLU A 22 -27.65 6.93 -14.95
C GLU A 22 -27.09 7.43 -13.60
N ARG A 23 -25.79 7.22 -13.33
CA ARG A 23 -25.15 7.69 -12.09
C ARG A 23 -25.06 9.21 -12.02
N SER A 24 -24.81 9.86 -13.16
CA SER A 24 -24.76 11.32 -13.26
C SER A 24 -26.12 11.95 -13.03
N GLU A 25 -27.18 11.34 -13.57
CA GLU A 25 -28.57 11.76 -13.39
C GLU A 25 -29.06 11.51 -11.95
N ALA A 26 -28.58 10.43 -11.31
CA ALA A 26 -28.83 10.12 -9.91
C ALA A 26 -28.02 10.99 -8.93
N GLY A 27 -27.12 11.86 -9.41
CA GLY A 27 -26.28 12.71 -8.56
C GLY A 27 -25.21 11.95 -7.75
N GLU A 28 -24.84 10.74 -8.18
CA GLU A 28 -23.82 9.95 -7.49
C GLU A 28 -22.42 10.56 -7.64
N LYS A 29 -21.54 10.28 -6.67
CA LYS A 29 -20.13 10.68 -6.76
C LYS A 29 -19.44 9.88 -7.86
N ILE A 30 -18.77 10.60 -8.76
CA ILE A 30 -18.04 10.04 -9.90
C ILE A 30 -16.55 10.30 -9.68
N THR A 31 -15.80 9.23 -9.41
CA THR A 31 -14.35 9.29 -9.09
C THR A 31 -13.49 8.78 -10.24
N PHE A 32 -14.10 8.10 -11.21
CA PHE A 32 -13.40 7.52 -12.35
C PHE A 32 -14.08 7.92 -13.68
N PRO A 33 -13.32 8.19 -14.76
CA PRO A 33 -13.92 8.59 -16.01
C PRO A 33 -14.62 7.42 -16.72
N ARG A 34 -15.43 7.74 -17.73
CA ARG A 34 -16.16 6.73 -18.51
C ARG A 34 -15.20 5.73 -19.16
N LEU A 35 -15.65 4.48 -19.28
CA LEU A 35 -14.94 3.49 -20.07
C LEU A 35 -15.04 3.83 -21.57
N SER A 36 -13.91 3.74 -22.27
CA SER A 36 -13.84 3.82 -23.72
C SER A 36 -13.52 2.44 -24.29
N LEU A 37 -14.20 2.05 -25.37
CA LEU A 37 -13.96 0.79 -26.08
C LEU A 37 -12.72 0.85 -26.98
N ASN A 38 -12.27 2.05 -27.35
CA ASN A 38 -11.06 2.27 -28.15
C ASN A 38 -10.19 3.35 -27.49
N PRO A 39 -9.50 3.02 -26.39
CA PRO A 39 -8.65 3.97 -25.70
C PRO A 39 -7.36 4.22 -26.49
N ASN A 40 -7.18 5.43 -27.00
CA ASN A 40 -5.90 5.86 -27.57
C ASN A 40 -5.53 7.28 -27.09
N GLY A 41 -4.24 7.62 -27.08
CA GLY A 41 -3.75 8.90 -26.54
C GLY A 41 -4.20 10.15 -27.31
N GLU A 42 -4.77 9.98 -28.51
CA GLU A 42 -5.18 11.07 -29.40
C GLU A 42 -6.69 11.38 -29.31
N THR A 43 -7.52 10.38 -28.99
CA THR A 43 -8.99 10.46 -28.97
C THR A 43 -9.57 10.23 -27.57
N ASP A 44 -8.79 9.68 -26.63
CA ASP A 44 -9.25 9.38 -25.27
C ASP A 44 -8.63 10.34 -24.24
N HIS A 45 -9.48 11.16 -23.65
CA HIS A 45 -9.14 12.09 -22.59
C HIS A 45 -8.59 11.40 -21.33
N ASN A 46 -8.86 10.10 -21.14
CA ASN A 46 -8.39 9.33 -20.00
C ASN A 46 -6.87 9.13 -19.96
N TYR A 47 -6.20 9.28 -21.11
CA TYR A 47 -4.76 9.06 -21.27
C TYR A 47 -3.96 10.36 -21.32
N ARG A 48 -4.64 11.51 -21.24
CA ARG A 48 -3.95 12.80 -21.22
C ARG A 48 -3.30 13.00 -19.85
N PRO A 49 -2.10 13.60 -19.80
CA PRO A 49 -1.45 13.97 -18.54
C PRO A 49 -2.40 14.80 -17.68
N SER A 50 -2.70 14.30 -16.49
CA SER A 50 -3.64 14.93 -15.57
C SER A 50 -3.29 14.58 -14.12
N THR A 51 -3.76 15.40 -13.20
CA THR A 51 -3.62 15.18 -11.75
C THR A 51 -4.49 14.02 -11.23
N LEU A 52 -5.37 13.46 -12.07
CA LEU A 52 -6.27 12.34 -11.73
C LEU A 52 -5.51 11.14 -11.14
N TRP A 53 -4.31 10.89 -11.65
CA TRP A 53 -3.43 9.79 -11.28
C TRP A 53 -2.42 10.15 -10.19
N ILE A 54 -2.30 11.42 -9.85
CA ILE A 54 -1.40 11.88 -8.78
C ILE A 54 -2.06 11.59 -7.45
N ARG A 55 -1.30 10.98 -6.54
CA ARG A 55 -1.73 10.66 -5.18
C ARG A 55 -0.66 11.13 -4.21
N ASP A 56 -1.09 11.49 -3.01
CA ASP A 56 -0.15 11.73 -1.93
C ASP A 56 0.59 10.43 -1.62
N ALA A 57 1.92 10.52 -1.56
CA ALA A 57 2.82 9.39 -1.29
C ALA A 57 3.58 9.60 0.01
N SER A 58 3.04 10.40 0.93
CA SER A 58 3.59 10.58 2.26
C SER A 58 3.30 9.31 3.05
N TYR A 59 4.33 8.64 3.53
CA TYR A 59 4.16 7.45 4.35
C TYR A 59 5.27 7.34 5.39
N LEU A 60 4.97 6.67 6.49
CA LEU A 60 5.91 6.29 7.52
C LEU A 60 5.93 4.76 7.62
N ARG A 61 7.12 4.13 7.63
CA ARG A 61 7.25 2.67 7.67
C ARG A 61 8.21 2.22 8.75
N LEU A 62 7.75 1.33 9.62
CA LEU A 62 8.59 0.55 10.51
C LEU A 62 9.22 -0.61 9.70
N LYS A 63 10.39 -0.34 9.11
CA LYS A 63 11.09 -1.30 8.24
C LYS A 63 11.64 -2.48 9.01
N ASN A 64 12.39 -2.24 10.08
CA ASN A 64 13.01 -3.30 10.87
C ASN A 64 12.91 -2.93 12.35
N LEU A 65 12.56 -3.92 13.19
CA LEU A 65 12.63 -3.82 14.64
C LEU A 65 13.43 -5.02 15.14
N GLU A 66 14.47 -4.77 15.91
CA GLU A 66 15.23 -5.80 16.60
C GLU A 66 15.22 -5.53 18.11
N VAL A 67 14.75 -6.51 18.87
CA VAL A 67 14.80 -6.49 20.33
C VAL A 67 15.65 -7.65 20.78
N GLY A 68 16.76 -7.36 21.45
CA GLY A 68 17.67 -8.39 21.95
C GLY A 68 17.95 -8.23 23.43
N TYR A 69 18.01 -9.35 24.15
CA TYR A 69 18.48 -9.42 25.52
C TYR A 69 19.67 -10.37 25.62
N THR A 70 20.77 -9.85 26.18
CA THR A 70 22.00 -10.63 26.37
C THR A 70 22.09 -11.03 27.84
N PHE A 71 22.06 -12.34 28.08
CA PHE A 71 22.30 -12.91 29.40
C PHE A 71 23.82 -13.05 29.60
N THR A 72 24.37 -12.34 30.57
CA THR A 72 25.74 -12.49 31.06
C THR A 72 25.69 -12.66 32.58
N GLY A 73 26.23 -13.75 33.12
CA GLY A 73 26.25 -13.96 34.58
C GLY A 73 26.06 -15.39 35.05
N GLY A 74 25.67 -15.54 36.33
CA GLY A 74 25.72 -16.81 37.08
C GLY A 74 24.93 -17.96 36.46
N PHE A 75 23.73 -17.70 35.92
CA PHE A 75 22.93 -18.74 35.25
C PHE A 75 23.61 -19.25 33.96
N VAL A 76 24.21 -18.35 33.17
CA VAL A 76 24.91 -18.68 31.93
C VAL A 76 26.24 -19.38 32.20
N LYS A 77 26.97 -18.93 33.23
CA LYS A 77 28.20 -19.57 33.71
C LYS A 77 27.95 -20.98 34.26
N ARG A 78 26.80 -21.25 34.91
CA ARG A 78 26.41 -22.60 35.35
C ARG A 78 26.17 -23.57 34.19
N LEU A 79 25.82 -23.05 33.02
CA LEU A 79 25.69 -23.83 31.78
C LEU A 79 27.01 -23.93 30.99
N ASN A 80 28.13 -23.50 31.57
CA ASN A 80 29.45 -23.45 30.91
C ASN A 80 29.48 -22.57 29.63
N LEU A 81 28.58 -21.59 29.52
CA LEU A 81 28.51 -20.65 28.42
C LEU A 81 29.08 -19.28 28.83
N ASN A 82 29.65 -18.54 27.87
CA ASN A 82 30.19 -17.20 28.11
C ASN A 82 29.12 -16.10 28.03
N SER A 83 28.24 -16.18 27.02
CA SER A 83 27.09 -15.29 26.86
C SER A 83 26.02 -15.95 25.99
N VAL A 84 24.75 -15.69 26.28
CA VAL A 84 23.64 -16.08 25.41
C VAL A 84 22.84 -14.83 25.06
N ARG A 85 22.60 -14.59 23.77
CA ARG A 85 21.74 -13.50 23.30
C ARG A 85 20.48 -14.08 22.69
N LEU A 86 19.33 -13.75 23.27
CA LEU A 86 18.05 -13.95 22.63
C LEU A 86 17.69 -12.67 21.89
N TYR A 87 17.31 -12.80 20.62
CA TYR A 87 16.85 -11.66 19.83
C TYR A 87 15.57 -12.01 19.09
N PHE A 88 14.71 -11.01 18.95
CA PHE A 88 13.51 -11.02 18.14
C PHE A 88 13.71 -9.99 17.03
N ASN A 89 13.57 -10.41 15.77
CA ASN A 89 13.67 -9.54 14.62
C ASN A 89 12.34 -9.59 13.85
N GLY A 90 11.81 -8.41 13.53
CA GLY A 90 10.65 -8.25 12.68
C GLY A 90 10.96 -7.29 11.54
N SER A 91 10.57 -7.66 10.33
CA SER A 91 10.69 -6.82 9.13
C SER A 91 9.30 -6.41 8.63
N ASN A 92 9.22 -5.22 8.05
CA ASN A 92 8.02 -4.64 7.44
C ASN A 92 6.79 -4.67 8.34
N LEU A 93 7.00 -4.35 9.61
CA LEU A 93 6.00 -4.55 10.65
C LEU A 93 4.80 -3.63 10.51
N PHE A 94 5.02 -2.36 10.15
CA PHE A 94 3.95 -1.37 10.01
C PHE A 94 4.25 -0.36 8.92
N THR A 95 3.19 0.05 8.21
CA THR A 95 3.23 1.12 7.21
C THR A 95 2.02 2.03 7.45
N TRP A 96 2.26 3.30 7.73
CA TRP A 96 1.27 4.37 7.79
C TRP A 96 1.32 5.16 6.49
N THR A 97 0.17 5.34 5.83
CA THR A 97 0.02 6.02 4.53
C THR A 97 -1.11 7.01 4.59
#